data_AF-A0A929L8J9-F1
#
_entry.id   AF-A0A929L8J9-F1
#
_cell.length_a   1.000
_cell.length_b   1.000
_cell.length_c   1.000
_cell.angle_alpha   90.00
_cell.angle_beta   90.00
_cell.angle_gamma   90.00
#
_symmetry.space_group_name_H-M   'P 1'
#
loop_
_entity.id
_entity.type
_entity.pdbx_description
1 polymer ?
#
loop_
_entity_poly.entity_id
_entity_poly.type
_entity_poly.pdbx_seq_one_letter_code
_entity_poly.pdbx_strand_id
1 'polypeptide(L)'
;MNKAIRGVTTFSFILVIILVANLMFIQAFQTESLAHNALNSRQFLEAKSVERGQITAGGQVLAESEADDDGLYYRTYPETTNAYGAVTGYLSDRYGAAGIEASQNSILTGDDDSMFATKIWDQLTGKKPAGANVELTLQPNVQQTAYDQLASNGYSGSVVALRPSTGEVLAMASTPGYDPSKIVQPDADAAQAAFESYANDPNSPLINRATQQTQPPGSTFKVITTAAALEAGDNAETMVDGSSEVTLPNTNTTLENYNGTVCGGGGQVTLREAFRRSCNTAFVDLSTRHGADAFRDTAQAFGVGEGIDDLGLPVTPSRLGEIPDDAALAQSAIGQRDVALTPLQNAVIAATVANGGVRMEPHLISKITGSNLETLRTIKSNQAGRAVDQNIAEQLTDLMKEAEQHAGGEATIASKTGTAEHGEDSRNSNPHAWYIAFSTEADVAVAVLVENGGNAGQDATGGSVAAPIGRAVIHAAEQEQK
;
A
#
# COMPACT_ATOMS: atom_id res chain seq x y z
N MET A 1 31.23 68.52 35.23
CA MET A 1 31.37 67.06 35.43
C MET A 1 32.85 66.71 35.49
N ASN A 2 33.32 66.04 36.56
CA ASN A 2 34.74 65.69 36.73
C ASN A 2 35.18 64.72 35.61
N LYS A 3 36.44 64.82 35.17
CA LYS A 3 37.04 64.05 34.06
C LYS A 3 36.86 62.53 34.26
N ALA A 4 36.96 62.08 35.51
CA ALA A 4 36.71 60.69 35.89
C ALA A 4 35.26 60.25 35.63
N ILE A 5 34.26 61.05 36.05
CA ILE A 5 32.84 60.75 35.82
C ILE A 5 32.55 60.70 34.32
N ARG A 6 33.10 61.65 33.56
CA ARG A 6 32.94 61.72 32.11
C ARG A 6 33.56 60.51 31.39
N GLY A 7 34.71 60.03 31.87
CA GLY A 7 35.34 58.80 31.39
C GLY A 7 34.48 57.56 31.66
N VAL A 8 33.96 57.42 32.89
CA VAL A 8 33.08 56.31 33.26
C VAL A 8 31.78 56.32 32.45
N THR A 9 31.10 57.47 32.34
CA THR A 9 29.88 57.60 31.54
C THR A 9 30.12 57.24 30.08
N THR A 10 31.22 57.72 29.47
CA THR A 10 31.55 57.40 28.08
C THR A 10 31.81 55.91 27.90
N PHE A 11 32.56 55.30 28.82
CA PHE A 11 32.84 53.87 28.79
C PHE A 11 31.58 53.02 28.96
N SER A 12 30.70 53.34 29.91
CA SER A 12 29.41 52.67 30.08
C SER A 12 28.52 52.82 28.85
N PHE A 13 28.51 53.99 28.21
CA PHE A 13 27.73 54.21 26.99
C PHE A 13 28.23 53.35 25.82
N ILE A 14 29.56 53.22 25.69
CA ILE A 14 30.18 52.32 24.70
C ILE A 14 29.79 50.86 24.97
N LEU A 15 29.81 50.42 26.23
CA LEU A 15 29.39 49.05 26.59
C LEU A 15 27.92 48.79 26.24
N VAL A 16 27.02 49.75 26.47
CA VAL A 16 25.61 49.64 26.09
C VAL A 16 25.46 49.56 24.57
N ILE A 17 26.19 50.40 23.82
CA ILE A 17 26.16 50.35 22.35
C ILE A 17 26.65 48.99 21.84
N ILE A 18 27.71 48.42 22.42
CA ILE A 18 28.22 47.09 22.07
C ILE A 18 27.16 46.02 22.38
N LEU A 19 26.49 46.10 23.52
CA LEU A 19 25.42 45.17 23.89
C LEU A 19 24.24 45.24 22.89
N VAL A 20 23.80 46.45 22.54
CA VAL A 20 22.70 46.66 21.57
C VAL A 20 23.10 46.18 20.18
N ALA A 21 24.32 46.44 19.74
CA ALA A 21 24.85 45.95 18.47
C ALA A 21 24.92 44.41 18.45
N ASN A 22 25.32 43.78 19.56
CA ASN A 22 25.32 42.33 19.70
C ASN A 22 23.90 41.75 19.63
N LEU A 23 22.93 42.35 20.34
CA LEU A 23 21.53 41.94 20.28
C LEU A 23 20.94 42.09 18.87
N MET A 24 21.21 43.20 18.18
CA MET A 24 20.81 43.38 16.78
C MET A 24 21.44 42.34 15.86
N PHE A 25 22.72 42.00 16.08
CA PHE A 25 23.39 40.98 15.29
C PHE A 25 22.75 39.60 15.48
N ILE A 26 22.42 39.24 16.72
CA ILE A 26 21.70 37.99 17.02
C ILE A 26 20.32 37.99 16.34
N GLN A 27 19.55 39.06 16.50
CA GLN A 27 18.18 39.15 15.96
C GLN A 27 18.11 39.24 14.42
N ALA A 28 19.08 39.87 13.77
CA ALA A 28 19.07 40.05 12.33
C ALA A 28 19.74 38.89 11.56
N PHE A 29 20.74 38.23 12.14
CA PHE A 29 21.58 37.27 11.41
C PHE A 29 21.70 35.88 12.04
N GLN A 30 21.40 35.73 13.34
CA GLN A 30 21.50 34.42 14.01
C GLN A 30 20.15 33.79 14.36
N THR A 31 19.03 34.51 14.20
CA THR A 31 17.69 34.01 14.55
C THR A 31 17.39 32.66 13.92
N GLU A 32 17.62 32.50 12.62
CA GLU A 32 17.35 31.26 11.88
C GLU A 32 18.28 30.12 12.32
N SER A 33 19.58 30.43 12.48
CA SER A 33 20.60 29.48 12.95
C SER A 33 20.36 28.99 14.40
N LEU A 34 19.89 29.87 15.28
CA LEU A 34 19.57 29.53 16.66
C LEU A 34 18.22 28.83 16.77
N ALA A 35 17.26 29.19 15.92
CA ALA A 35 15.98 28.49 15.82
C ALA A 35 16.21 27.02 15.46
N HIS A 36 16.93 26.75 14.38
CA HIS A 36 17.21 25.39 13.90
C HIS A 36 18.41 24.70 14.56
N ASN A 37 18.91 25.21 15.69
CA ASN A 37 19.99 24.57 16.42
C ASN A 37 19.48 23.31 17.12
N ALA A 38 20.18 22.18 17.00
CA ALA A 38 19.82 20.92 17.65
C ALA A 38 19.73 21.01 19.20
N LEU A 39 20.35 22.01 19.82
CA LEU A 39 20.25 22.29 21.26
C LEU A 39 19.04 23.19 21.64
N ASN A 40 18.25 23.65 20.66
CA ASN A 40 17.10 24.48 20.91
C ASN A 40 15.89 23.64 21.31
N SER A 41 15.74 23.40 22.63
CA SER A 41 14.60 22.68 23.20
C SER A 41 13.26 23.37 22.98
N ARG A 42 13.22 24.65 22.55
CA ARG A 42 11.93 25.34 22.31
C ARG A 42 11.17 24.74 21.15
N GLN A 43 11.83 24.39 20.05
CA GLN A 43 11.13 23.77 18.91
C GLN A 43 10.56 22.41 19.28
N PHE A 44 11.30 21.65 20.10
CA PHE A 44 10.84 20.37 20.63
C PHE A 44 9.67 20.52 21.61
N LEU A 45 9.75 21.46 22.55
CA LEU A 45 8.67 21.75 23.51
C LEU A 45 7.44 22.38 22.84
N GLU A 46 7.64 23.20 21.81
CA GLU A 46 6.57 23.82 21.02
C GLU A 46 5.84 22.75 20.21
N ALA A 47 6.56 21.83 19.57
CA ALA A 47 5.96 20.67 18.91
C ALA A 47 5.14 19.80 19.88
N LYS A 48 5.62 19.61 21.12
CA LYS A 48 4.90 18.91 22.19
C LYS A 48 3.81 19.73 22.87
N SER A 49 3.69 21.04 22.59
CA SER A 49 2.64 21.88 23.18
C SER A 49 1.32 21.84 22.39
N VAL A 50 1.34 21.22 21.20
CA VAL A 50 0.19 21.07 20.33
C VAL A 50 -0.44 19.70 20.55
N GLU A 51 -1.75 19.68 20.78
CA GLU A 51 -2.53 18.44 20.79
C GLU A 51 -2.64 17.92 19.36
N ARG A 52 -1.80 16.94 19.01
CA ARG A 52 -1.79 16.37 17.67
C ARG A 52 -3.10 15.61 17.42
N GLY A 53 -3.70 15.81 16.25
CA GLY A 53 -4.99 15.22 15.89
C GLY A 53 -4.97 13.68 15.89
N GLN A 54 -6.14 13.09 16.00
CA GLN A 54 -6.33 11.64 16.00
C GLN A 54 -6.22 11.07 14.58
N ILE A 55 -5.73 9.82 14.48
CA ILE A 55 -5.91 8.98 13.29
C ILE A 55 -6.98 7.95 13.65
N THR A 56 -8.04 7.84 12.85
CA THR A 56 -9.16 6.94 13.12
C THR A 56 -9.52 6.08 11.92
N ALA A 57 -10.19 4.95 12.14
CA ALA A 57 -10.74 4.09 11.11
C ALA A 57 -12.03 3.43 11.62
N GLY A 58 -13.15 3.58 10.91
CA GLY A 58 -14.43 2.97 11.31
C GLY A 58 -14.87 3.30 12.76
N GLY A 59 -14.56 4.51 13.25
CA GLY A 59 -14.85 4.94 14.62
C GLY A 59 -13.86 4.43 15.69
N GLN A 60 -12.87 3.63 15.32
CA GLN A 60 -11.77 3.23 16.19
C GLN A 60 -10.64 4.26 16.12
N VAL A 61 -10.08 4.62 17.28
CA VAL A 61 -8.87 5.45 17.39
C VAL A 61 -7.64 4.56 17.17
N LEU A 62 -6.80 4.95 16.22
CA LEU A 62 -5.57 4.24 15.86
C LEU A 62 -4.31 4.93 16.40
N ALA A 63 -4.35 6.25 16.51
CA ALA A 63 -3.31 7.06 17.13
C ALA A 63 -3.93 8.31 17.73
N GLU A 64 -3.49 8.69 18.94
CA GLU A 64 -3.96 9.86 19.65
C GLU A 64 -2.85 10.50 20.47
N SER A 65 -3.18 11.63 21.11
CA SER A 65 -2.24 12.37 21.93
C SER A 65 -2.74 12.53 23.36
N GLU A 66 -1.88 12.22 24.31
CA GLU A 66 -2.15 12.33 25.74
C GLU A 66 -1.26 13.41 26.35
N ALA A 67 -1.84 14.26 27.20
CA ALA A 67 -1.11 15.29 27.92
C ALA A 67 -0.49 14.74 29.22
N ASP A 68 0.75 15.11 29.52
CA ASP A 68 1.37 14.92 30.83
C ASP A 68 0.95 16.00 31.84
N ASP A 69 1.45 15.88 33.07
CA ASP A 69 1.20 16.83 34.17
C ASP A 69 1.67 18.26 33.86
N ASP A 70 2.64 18.41 32.96
CA ASP A 70 3.20 19.70 32.52
C ASP A 70 2.43 20.28 31.30
N GLY A 71 1.43 19.55 30.79
CA GLY A 71 0.62 19.94 29.64
C GLY A 71 1.32 19.75 28.30
N LEU A 72 2.37 18.92 28.25
CA LEU A 72 3.03 18.46 27.02
C LEU A 72 2.36 17.18 26.53
N TYR A 73 2.19 17.08 25.21
CA TYR A 73 1.54 15.95 24.56
C TYR A 73 2.55 14.90 24.10
N TYR A 74 2.19 13.64 24.27
CA TYR A 74 2.90 12.46 23.76
C TYR A 74 1.96 11.65 22.88
N ARG A 75 2.53 10.94 21.91
CA ARG A 75 1.75 10.13 20.98
C ARG A 75 1.53 8.74 21.57
N THR A 76 0.29 8.28 21.55
CA THR A 76 -0.10 6.93 21.97
C THR A 76 -0.77 6.18 20.82
N TYR A 77 -0.58 4.86 20.83
CA TYR A 77 -1.17 3.91 19.87
C TYR A 77 -1.84 2.82 20.70
N PRO A 78 -3.18 2.74 20.70
CA PRO A 78 -3.89 1.74 21.50
C PRO A 78 -3.47 0.31 21.15
N GLU A 79 -3.27 -0.58 22.13
CA GLU A 79 -2.74 -1.95 21.90
C GLU A 79 -3.59 -2.82 20.94
N THR A 80 -4.83 -2.41 20.64
CA THR A 80 -5.69 -3.07 19.63
C THR A 80 -5.24 -2.80 18.19
N THR A 81 -4.16 -2.04 17.96
CA THR A 81 -3.83 -1.49 16.63
C THR A 81 -2.60 -2.11 15.96
N ASN A 82 -2.09 -3.26 16.44
CA ASN A 82 -0.91 -3.93 15.84
C ASN A 82 -1.10 -4.19 14.34
N ALA A 83 -2.33 -4.50 13.94
CA ALA A 83 -2.73 -4.71 12.54
C ALA A 83 -2.58 -3.46 11.65
N TYR A 84 -2.38 -2.28 12.23
CA TYR A 84 -2.39 -0.99 11.55
C TYR A 84 -1.01 -0.33 11.47
N GLY A 85 0.01 -0.86 12.15
CA GLY A 85 1.34 -0.21 12.24
C GLY A 85 1.96 0.11 10.87
N ALA A 86 1.75 -0.76 9.88
CA ALA A 86 2.22 -0.54 8.50
C ALA A 86 1.51 0.62 7.76
N VAL A 87 0.33 1.04 8.24
CA VAL A 87 -0.44 2.17 7.71
C VAL A 87 -0.25 3.40 8.59
N THR A 88 -0.56 3.33 9.88
CA THR A 88 -0.46 4.47 10.79
C THR A 88 0.96 5.01 10.85
N GLY A 89 1.95 4.11 10.85
CA GLY A 89 3.32 4.45 11.17
C GLY A 89 3.52 4.68 12.66
N TYR A 90 4.54 5.46 12.99
CA TYR A 90 4.85 5.92 14.34
C TYR A 90 5.24 7.40 14.31
N LEU A 91 5.27 8.03 15.49
CA LEU A 91 5.81 9.37 15.71
C LEU A 91 6.71 9.30 16.94
N SER A 92 8.02 9.27 16.71
CA SER A 92 9.05 9.12 17.73
C SER A 92 9.92 10.37 17.81
N ASP A 93 10.16 10.84 19.04
CA ASP A 93 11.11 11.94 19.31
C ASP A 93 12.52 11.63 18.80
N ARG A 94 12.88 10.35 18.70
CA ARG A 94 14.21 9.88 18.32
C ARG A 94 14.30 9.45 16.86
N TYR A 95 13.26 8.78 16.35
CA TYR A 95 13.27 8.15 15.03
C TYR A 95 12.43 8.87 13.98
N GLY A 96 11.83 10.01 14.33
CA GLY A 96 10.97 10.78 13.44
C GLY A 96 9.59 10.15 13.25
N ALA A 97 8.96 10.44 12.11
CA ALA A 97 7.62 9.96 11.77
C ALA A 97 7.66 8.96 10.60
N ALA A 98 6.70 8.04 10.57
CA ALA A 98 6.48 7.10 9.46
C ALA A 98 4.99 7.01 9.09
N GLY A 99 4.65 6.39 7.96
CA GLY A 99 3.26 6.13 7.57
C GLY A 99 2.37 7.38 7.45
N ILE A 100 1.11 7.27 7.84
CA ILE A 100 0.15 8.39 7.89
C ILE A 100 0.62 9.49 8.85
N GLU A 101 1.30 9.15 9.95
CA GLU A 101 1.89 10.16 10.85
C GLU A 101 2.87 11.08 10.11
N ALA A 102 3.69 10.52 9.21
CA ALA A 102 4.62 11.31 8.42
C ALA A 102 3.90 12.11 7.32
N SER A 103 3.04 11.45 6.54
CA SER A 103 2.45 12.08 5.35
C SER A 103 1.41 13.14 5.69
N GLN A 104 0.70 12.99 6.81
CA GLN A 104 -0.33 13.93 7.25
C GLN A 104 0.15 14.83 8.39
N ASN A 105 1.48 15.01 8.54
CA ASN A 105 2.04 15.75 9.66
C ASN A 105 1.47 17.18 9.78
N SER A 106 1.34 17.93 8.69
CA SER A 106 0.79 19.30 8.69
C SER A 106 -0.67 19.35 9.15
N ILE A 107 -1.47 18.38 8.75
CA ILE A 107 -2.88 18.26 9.16
C ILE A 107 -2.94 17.94 10.65
N LEU A 108 -2.16 16.94 11.07
CA LEU A 108 -2.14 16.44 12.44
C LEU A 108 -1.53 17.45 13.43
N THR A 109 -0.65 18.37 13.02
CA THR A 109 -0.20 19.51 13.86
C THR A 109 -1.06 20.76 13.69
N GLY A 110 -1.98 20.77 12.72
CA GLY A 110 -2.81 21.94 12.39
C GLY A 110 -2.05 23.04 11.63
N ASP A 111 -0.84 22.77 11.12
CA ASP A 111 -0.02 23.65 10.30
C ASP A 111 -0.44 23.72 8.83
N ASP A 112 -1.44 22.94 8.43
CA ASP A 112 -1.99 22.98 7.09
C ASP A 112 -2.65 24.33 6.76
N ASP A 113 -2.44 24.83 5.54
CA ASP A 113 -2.99 26.12 5.08
C ASP A 113 -4.51 26.17 5.13
N SER A 114 -5.19 25.01 4.98
CA SER A 114 -6.65 24.91 5.11
C SER A 114 -7.15 25.23 6.52
N MET A 115 -6.27 25.23 7.53
CA MET A 115 -6.56 25.50 8.94
C MET A 115 -6.22 26.93 9.38
N PHE A 116 -5.68 27.77 8.48
CA PHE A 116 -5.22 29.11 8.81
C PHE A 116 -6.33 30.02 9.37
N ALA A 117 -7.55 29.94 8.84
CA ALA A 117 -8.68 30.72 9.32
C ALA A 117 -9.07 30.33 10.75
N THR A 118 -9.09 29.04 11.06
CA THR A 118 -9.40 28.51 12.40
C THR A 118 -8.33 28.92 13.41
N LYS A 119 -7.04 28.86 13.02
CA LYS A 119 -5.91 29.32 13.85
C LYS A 119 -6.00 30.78 14.26
N ILE A 120 -6.36 31.69 13.35
CA ILE A 120 -6.52 33.11 13.68
C ILE A 120 -7.63 33.31 14.73
N TRP A 121 -8.75 32.60 14.58
CA TRP A 121 -9.86 32.67 15.52
C TRP A 121 -9.50 32.07 16.89
N ASP A 122 -8.81 30.93 16.91
CA ASP A 122 -8.38 30.28 18.16
C ASP A 122 -7.34 31.13 18.89
N GLN A 123 -6.39 31.73 18.17
CA GLN A 123 -5.40 32.66 18.74
C GLN A 123 -6.05 33.94 19.27
N LEU A 124 -7.09 34.47 18.59
CA LEU A 124 -7.84 35.64 19.04
C LEU A 124 -8.72 35.33 20.26
N THR A 125 -9.21 34.10 20.37
CA THR A 125 -10.09 33.64 21.47
C THR A 125 -9.35 32.98 22.63
N GLY A 126 -8.03 32.80 22.51
CA GLY A 126 -7.19 32.18 23.53
C GLY A 126 -7.38 30.66 23.68
N LYS A 127 -7.94 29.99 22.66
CA LYS A 127 -8.04 28.53 22.62
C LYS A 127 -6.67 27.91 22.35
N LYS A 128 -6.40 26.76 22.98
CA LYS A 128 -5.17 25.99 22.71
C LYS A 128 -5.21 25.51 21.25
N PRO A 129 -4.11 25.67 20.48
CA PRO A 129 -4.03 25.12 19.13
C PRO A 129 -4.05 23.59 19.20
N ALA A 130 -4.91 22.98 18.39
CA ALA A 130 -5.04 21.54 18.24
C ALA A 130 -4.98 21.16 16.76
N GLY A 131 -4.44 19.98 16.48
CA GLY A 131 -4.40 19.39 15.16
C GLY A 131 -5.77 19.00 14.64
N ALA A 132 -5.86 18.82 13.32
CA ALA A 132 -7.00 18.19 12.69
C ALA A 132 -6.85 16.66 12.70
N ASN A 133 -7.96 15.96 12.76
CA ASN A 133 -8.01 14.51 12.74
C ASN A 133 -8.04 13.98 11.30
N VAL A 134 -7.47 12.80 11.10
CA VAL A 134 -7.46 12.06 9.84
C VAL A 134 -8.29 10.80 10.01
N GLU A 135 -9.38 10.69 9.25
CA GLU A 135 -10.20 9.49 9.21
C GLU A 135 -9.84 8.66 7.97
N LEU A 136 -9.42 7.42 8.20
CA LEU A 136 -9.04 6.47 7.16
C LEU A 136 -10.26 5.72 6.63
N THR A 137 -10.14 5.21 5.41
CA THR A 137 -11.13 4.37 4.73
C THR A 137 -11.16 2.93 5.26
N LEU A 138 -10.17 2.55 6.08
CA LEU A 138 -10.03 1.20 6.61
C LEU A 138 -11.27 0.79 7.42
N GLN A 139 -11.72 -0.44 7.21
CA GLN A 139 -12.80 -1.06 7.98
C GLN A 139 -12.18 -1.97 9.05
N PRO A 140 -12.40 -1.72 10.35
CA PRO A 140 -11.67 -2.43 11.39
C PRO A 140 -11.78 -3.96 11.36
N ASN A 141 -12.98 -4.48 11.12
CA ASN A 141 -13.22 -5.91 11.01
C ASN A 141 -12.49 -6.54 9.80
N VAL A 142 -12.49 -5.86 8.65
CA VAL A 142 -11.80 -6.30 7.43
C VAL A 142 -10.29 -6.26 7.62
N GLN A 143 -9.76 -5.17 8.19
CA GLN A 143 -8.33 -5.02 8.50
C GLN A 143 -7.86 -6.11 9.47
N GLN A 144 -8.61 -6.34 10.56
CA GLN A 144 -8.24 -7.33 11.57
C GLN A 144 -8.28 -8.74 10.99
N THR A 145 -9.33 -9.07 10.23
CA THR A 145 -9.43 -10.37 9.54
C THR A 145 -8.24 -10.57 8.59
N ALA A 146 -7.89 -9.56 7.79
CA ALA A 146 -6.77 -9.60 6.86
C ALA A 146 -5.43 -9.85 7.58
N TYR A 147 -5.20 -9.14 8.69
CA TYR A 147 -3.98 -9.29 9.48
C TYR A 147 -3.91 -10.66 10.18
N ASP A 148 -4.99 -11.08 10.83
CA ASP A 148 -5.03 -12.34 11.60
C ASP A 148 -4.84 -13.56 10.71
N GLN A 149 -5.44 -13.56 9.50
CA GLN A 149 -5.27 -14.64 8.54
C GLN A 149 -3.80 -14.83 8.12
N LEU A 150 -3.01 -13.76 8.06
CA LEU A 150 -1.58 -13.85 7.82
C LEU A 150 -0.79 -14.21 9.09
N ALA A 151 -1.01 -13.44 10.16
CA ALA A 151 -0.21 -13.49 11.38
C ALA A 151 -0.37 -14.81 12.14
N SER A 152 -1.60 -15.33 12.26
CA SER A 152 -1.88 -16.59 12.97
C SER A 152 -1.23 -17.81 12.30
N ASN A 153 -0.99 -17.73 10.99
CA ASN A 153 -0.32 -18.76 10.22
C ASN A 153 1.21 -18.55 10.14
N GLY A 154 1.73 -17.46 10.71
CA GLY A 154 3.16 -17.10 10.63
C GLY A 154 3.59 -16.70 9.22
N TYR A 155 2.67 -16.24 8.38
CA TYR A 155 2.96 -15.88 6.99
C TYR A 155 3.63 -14.51 6.90
N SER A 156 4.65 -14.41 6.07
CA SER A 156 5.18 -13.14 5.57
C SER A 156 4.45 -12.78 4.28
N GLY A 157 3.91 -11.57 4.18
CA GLY A 157 3.06 -11.20 3.06
C GLY A 157 2.19 -10.00 3.34
N SER A 158 1.11 -9.87 2.57
CA SER A 158 0.18 -8.76 2.70
C SER A 158 -1.18 -9.07 2.11
N VAL A 159 -2.18 -8.36 2.59
CA VAL A 159 -3.53 -8.35 2.02
C VAL A 159 -3.97 -6.91 1.79
N VAL A 160 -4.48 -6.63 0.60
CA VAL A 160 -5.15 -5.37 0.29
C VAL A 160 -6.59 -5.66 -0.07
N ALA A 161 -7.52 -4.92 0.50
CA ALA A 161 -8.93 -4.91 0.10
C ALA A 161 -9.30 -3.50 -0.35
N LEU A 162 -9.95 -3.39 -1.51
CA LEU A 162 -10.43 -2.15 -2.11
C LEU A 162 -11.94 -2.21 -2.25
N ARG A 163 -12.59 -1.05 -2.24
CA ARG A 163 -13.94 -0.86 -2.78
C ARG A 163 -13.83 -0.53 -4.28
N PRO A 164 -14.20 -1.45 -5.21
CA PRO A 164 -14.10 -1.22 -6.65
C PRO A 164 -14.72 0.08 -7.14
N SER A 165 -15.90 0.44 -6.63
CA SER A 165 -16.63 1.61 -7.13
C SER A 165 -16.02 2.96 -6.75
N THR A 166 -15.21 3.02 -5.68
CA THR A 166 -14.68 4.28 -5.14
C THR A 166 -13.15 4.36 -5.10
N GLY A 167 -12.44 3.24 -5.07
CA GLY A 167 -11.01 3.19 -4.77
C GLY A 167 -10.69 3.29 -3.28
N GLU A 168 -11.68 3.31 -2.39
CA GLU A 168 -11.42 3.31 -0.94
C GLU A 168 -10.67 2.03 -0.54
N VAL A 169 -9.58 2.18 0.21
CA VAL A 169 -8.86 1.03 0.77
C VAL A 169 -9.56 0.57 2.03
N LEU A 170 -10.17 -0.62 1.99
CA LEU A 170 -10.90 -1.21 3.12
C LEU A 170 -9.97 -1.95 4.09
N ALA A 171 -8.90 -2.55 3.57
CA ALA A 171 -7.84 -3.17 4.36
C ALA A 171 -6.48 -3.06 3.65
N MET A 172 -5.42 -2.92 4.43
CA MET A 172 -4.02 -2.94 4.01
C MET A 172 -3.18 -3.59 5.13
N ALA A 173 -3.18 -4.91 5.19
CA ALA A 173 -2.43 -5.68 6.16
C ALA A 173 -1.05 -6.07 5.60
N SER A 174 -0.02 -6.04 6.45
CA SER A 174 1.34 -6.45 6.13
C SER A 174 1.90 -7.26 7.29
N THR A 175 2.50 -8.41 7.00
CA THR A 175 3.12 -9.29 8.00
C THR A 175 4.52 -9.77 7.57
N PRO A 176 5.44 -10.01 8.52
CA PRO A 176 5.35 -9.56 9.91
C PRO A 176 5.23 -8.02 9.98
N GLY A 177 4.47 -7.55 10.96
CA GLY A 177 4.30 -6.13 11.24
C GLY A 177 5.07 -5.72 12.49
N TYR A 178 4.84 -4.49 12.93
CA TYR A 178 5.38 -3.96 14.18
C TYR A 178 4.29 -3.23 14.96
N ASP A 179 4.50 -3.08 16.26
CA ASP A 179 3.61 -2.33 17.14
C ASP A 179 4.22 -0.93 17.39
N PRO A 180 3.62 0.15 16.86
CA PRO A 180 4.10 1.52 17.07
C PRO A 180 4.19 1.90 18.54
N SER A 181 3.34 1.34 19.42
CA SER A 181 3.36 1.63 20.85
C SER A 181 4.69 1.25 21.50
N LYS A 182 5.36 0.20 20.99
CA LYS A 182 6.68 -0.24 21.47
C LYS A 182 7.80 0.72 21.07
N ILE A 183 7.61 1.50 20.01
CA ILE A 183 8.60 2.47 19.49
C ILE A 183 8.49 3.81 20.22
N VAL A 184 7.31 4.17 20.71
CA VAL A 184 7.03 5.49 21.32
C VAL A 184 6.83 5.44 22.84
N GLN A 185 7.06 4.29 23.47
CA GLN A 185 6.87 4.10 24.90
C GLN A 185 7.79 5.01 25.74
N PRO A 186 7.39 5.37 26.98
CA PRO A 186 8.13 6.31 27.82
C PRO A 186 9.55 5.86 28.22
N ASP A 187 9.77 4.55 28.33
CA ASP A 187 11.10 4.00 28.62
C ASP A 187 11.97 4.09 27.36
N ALA A 188 12.92 5.02 27.36
CA ALA A 188 13.80 5.30 26.23
C ALA A 188 14.70 4.12 25.83
N ASP A 189 15.15 3.32 26.79
CA ASP A 189 16.00 2.15 26.51
C ASP A 189 15.15 1.03 25.90
N ALA A 190 13.94 0.82 26.42
CA ALA A 190 13.00 -0.15 25.86
C ALA A 190 12.49 0.26 24.47
N ALA A 191 12.21 1.55 24.25
CA ALA A 191 11.82 2.10 22.95
C ALA A 191 12.95 1.92 21.91
N GLN A 192 14.20 2.16 22.33
CA GLN A 192 15.36 1.91 21.49
C GLN A 192 15.50 0.42 21.14
N ALA A 193 15.44 -0.47 22.12
CA ALA A 193 15.56 -1.90 21.89
C ALA A 193 14.44 -2.43 20.95
N ALA A 194 13.21 -1.93 21.09
CA ALA A 194 12.10 -2.29 20.20
C ALA A 194 12.36 -1.84 18.75
N PHE A 195 12.74 -0.58 18.55
CA PHE A 195 13.04 -0.08 17.21
C PHE A 195 14.22 -0.83 16.56
N GLU A 196 15.31 -1.05 17.30
CA GLU A 196 16.47 -1.81 16.81
C GLU A 196 16.11 -3.26 16.49
N SER A 197 15.22 -3.88 17.27
CA SER A 197 14.69 -5.21 16.97
C SER A 197 13.96 -5.22 15.63
N TYR A 198 13.05 -4.27 15.38
CA TYR A 198 12.33 -4.21 14.10
C TYR A 198 13.21 -3.83 12.91
N ALA A 199 14.16 -2.91 13.10
CA ALA A 199 15.05 -2.43 12.05
C ALA A 199 16.08 -3.47 11.60
N ASN A 200 16.51 -4.36 12.51
CA ASN A 200 17.50 -5.40 12.22
C ASN A 200 16.86 -6.79 11.96
N ASP A 201 15.54 -6.91 12.03
CA ASP A 201 14.85 -8.17 11.74
C ASP A 201 14.99 -8.51 10.25
N PRO A 202 15.50 -9.70 9.89
CA PRO A 202 15.68 -10.10 8.49
C PRO A 202 14.37 -10.14 7.70
N ASN A 203 13.22 -10.27 8.38
CA ASN A 203 11.90 -10.23 7.77
C ASN A 203 11.35 -8.80 7.61
N SER A 204 12.14 -7.76 7.91
CA SER A 204 11.82 -6.36 7.60
C SER A 204 10.39 -5.91 7.97
N PRO A 205 9.96 -6.03 9.24
CA PRO A 205 8.60 -5.75 9.68
C PRO A 205 8.17 -4.28 9.52
N LEU A 206 9.14 -3.36 9.43
CA LEU A 206 8.88 -1.93 9.19
C LEU A 206 8.40 -1.64 7.75
N ILE A 207 8.63 -2.56 6.81
CA ILE A 207 8.22 -2.40 5.41
C ILE A 207 6.73 -2.71 5.28
N ASN A 208 5.98 -1.78 4.69
CA ASN A 208 4.62 -2.07 4.23
C ASN A 208 4.68 -2.83 2.90
N ARG A 209 4.58 -4.15 2.98
CA ARG A 209 4.63 -5.05 1.81
C ARG A 209 3.53 -4.77 0.79
N ALA A 210 2.40 -4.21 1.24
CA ALA A 210 1.26 -3.93 0.36
C ALA A 210 1.56 -2.88 -0.72
N THR A 211 2.45 -1.92 -0.41
CA THR A 211 2.73 -0.77 -1.31
C THR A 211 4.21 -0.61 -1.64
N GLN A 212 5.13 -1.04 -0.79
CA GLN A 212 6.56 -0.73 -0.94
C GLN A 212 7.36 -1.88 -1.57
N GLN A 213 6.82 -3.10 -1.58
CA GLN A 213 7.47 -4.27 -2.14
C GLN A 213 6.75 -4.75 -3.40
N THR A 214 7.51 -4.89 -4.48
CA THR A 214 7.03 -5.50 -5.72
C THR A 214 7.49 -6.94 -5.79
N GLN A 215 6.58 -7.84 -6.16
CA GLN A 215 6.87 -9.26 -6.35
C GLN A 215 6.36 -9.74 -7.71
N PRO A 216 6.95 -10.81 -8.29
CA PRO A 216 6.41 -11.39 -9.51
C PRO A 216 4.96 -11.83 -9.26
N PRO A 217 4.00 -11.38 -10.08
CA PRO A 217 2.58 -11.71 -9.90
C PRO A 217 2.24 -13.15 -10.33
N GLY A 218 3.12 -13.77 -11.13
CA GLY A 218 2.88 -15.08 -11.73
C GLY A 218 1.52 -15.13 -12.42
N SER A 219 0.80 -16.24 -12.23
CA SER A 219 -0.47 -16.49 -12.94
C SER A 219 -1.61 -15.50 -12.65
N THR A 220 -1.50 -14.58 -11.69
CA THR A 220 -2.47 -13.48 -11.57
C THR A 220 -2.38 -12.51 -12.75
N PHE A 221 -1.19 -12.34 -13.34
CA PHE A 221 -0.97 -11.46 -14.48
C PHE A 221 -1.68 -11.93 -15.76
N LYS A 222 -2.09 -13.19 -15.83
CA LYS A 222 -2.88 -13.74 -16.94
C LYS A 222 -4.21 -13.01 -17.12
N VAL A 223 -4.72 -12.31 -16.11
CA VAL A 223 -5.87 -11.40 -16.26
C VAL A 223 -5.55 -10.31 -17.29
N ILE A 224 -4.38 -9.67 -17.20
CA ILE A 224 -3.92 -8.64 -18.15
C ILE A 224 -3.69 -9.26 -19.54
N THR A 225 -3.02 -10.41 -19.61
CA THR A 225 -2.79 -11.11 -20.89
C THR A 225 -4.11 -11.48 -21.58
N THR A 226 -5.11 -11.90 -20.80
CA THR A 226 -6.46 -12.19 -21.31
C THR A 226 -7.14 -10.92 -21.78
N ALA A 227 -7.09 -9.84 -21.00
CA ALA A 227 -7.65 -8.55 -21.38
C ALA A 227 -7.09 -8.06 -22.71
N ALA A 228 -5.76 -8.14 -22.90
CA ALA A 228 -5.11 -7.76 -24.15
C ALA A 228 -5.59 -8.60 -25.35
N ALA A 229 -5.78 -9.90 -25.16
CA ALA A 229 -6.31 -10.78 -26.19
C ALA A 229 -7.77 -10.46 -26.54
N LEU A 230 -8.61 -10.18 -25.53
CA LEU A 230 -10.01 -9.81 -25.72
C LEU A 230 -10.15 -8.46 -26.45
N GLU A 231 -9.32 -7.47 -26.12
CA GLU A 231 -9.22 -6.18 -26.85
C GLU A 231 -8.80 -6.40 -28.32
N ALA A 232 -7.96 -7.40 -28.59
CA ALA A 232 -7.55 -7.80 -29.94
C ALA A 232 -8.60 -8.66 -30.70
N GLY A 233 -9.77 -8.94 -30.09
CA GLY A 233 -10.90 -9.62 -30.72
C GLY A 233 -11.01 -11.12 -30.42
N ASP A 234 -10.18 -11.67 -29.52
CA ASP A 234 -10.41 -13.01 -28.98
C ASP A 234 -11.64 -13.03 -28.06
N ASN A 235 -12.13 -14.23 -27.76
CA ASN A 235 -13.22 -14.45 -26.82
C ASN A 235 -13.01 -15.77 -26.06
N ALA A 236 -13.92 -16.07 -25.13
CA ALA A 236 -13.87 -17.28 -24.30
C ALA A 236 -13.72 -18.60 -25.10
N GLU A 237 -14.20 -18.64 -26.35
CA GLU A 237 -14.17 -19.82 -27.22
C GLU A 237 -12.98 -19.81 -28.20
N THR A 238 -12.11 -18.79 -28.17
CA THR A 238 -10.85 -18.77 -28.91
C THR A 238 -10.05 -20.04 -28.58
N MET A 239 -9.61 -20.76 -29.59
CA MET A 239 -8.73 -21.91 -29.40
C MET A 239 -7.29 -21.46 -29.12
N VAL A 240 -6.68 -22.05 -28.10
CA VAL A 240 -5.33 -21.75 -27.62
C VAL A 240 -4.54 -23.04 -27.41
N ASP A 241 -3.21 -22.95 -27.41
CA ASP A 241 -2.34 -24.10 -27.17
C ASP A 241 -2.62 -24.75 -25.79
N GLY A 242 -2.93 -26.04 -25.82
CA GLY A 242 -3.17 -26.88 -24.65
C GLY A 242 -2.04 -27.87 -24.37
N SER A 243 -0.91 -27.75 -25.07
CA SER A 243 0.29 -28.58 -24.89
C SER A 243 0.85 -28.43 -23.47
N SER A 244 1.58 -29.45 -23.00
CA SER A 244 2.21 -29.44 -21.67
C SER A 244 3.41 -28.51 -21.58
N GLU A 245 4.06 -28.23 -22.71
CA GLU A 245 5.27 -27.42 -22.81
C GLU A 245 5.30 -26.69 -24.15
N VAL A 246 5.90 -25.50 -24.17
CA VAL A 246 6.18 -24.71 -25.38
C VAL A 246 7.63 -24.25 -25.37
N THR A 247 8.29 -24.27 -26.54
CA THR A 247 9.62 -23.67 -26.69
C THR A 247 9.47 -22.18 -26.94
N LEU A 248 10.17 -21.35 -26.17
CA LEU A 248 10.09 -19.90 -26.30
C LEU A 248 10.68 -19.44 -27.65
N PRO A 249 10.04 -18.46 -28.32
CA PRO A 249 10.46 -18.03 -29.66
C PRO A 249 11.95 -17.68 -29.74
N ASN A 250 12.63 -18.17 -30.78
CA ASN A 250 14.05 -17.91 -31.04
C ASN A 250 15.02 -18.36 -29.94
N THR A 251 14.63 -19.32 -29.09
CA THR A 251 15.49 -19.90 -28.05
C THR A 251 15.40 -21.43 -28.02
N ASN A 252 16.21 -22.07 -27.16
CA ASN A 252 16.04 -23.47 -26.77
C ASN A 252 15.40 -23.62 -25.37
N THR A 253 14.94 -22.51 -24.79
CA THR A 253 14.34 -22.49 -23.46
C THR A 253 12.89 -22.92 -23.57
N THR A 254 12.46 -23.83 -22.70
CA THR A 254 11.07 -24.27 -22.65
C THR A 254 10.34 -23.67 -21.46
N LEU A 255 9.03 -23.54 -21.61
CA LEU A 255 8.09 -23.15 -20.58
C LEU A 255 7.01 -24.21 -20.48
N GLU A 256 6.79 -24.72 -19.29
CA GLU A 256 5.86 -25.82 -19.03
C GLU A 256 4.60 -25.35 -18.30
N ASN A 257 3.50 -26.07 -18.47
CA ASN A 257 2.38 -26.01 -17.55
C ASN A 257 2.79 -26.58 -16.19
N TYR A 258 2.07 -26.19 -15.15
CA TYR A 258 2.27 -26.74 -13.81
C TYR A 258 2.29 -28.28 -13.83
N ASN A 259 3.30 -28.87 -13.17
CA ASN A 259 3.60 -30.30 -13.14
C ASN A 259 3.77 -30.98 -14.52
N GLY A 260 4.10 -30.23 -15.58
CA GLY A 260 4.29 -30.77 -16.93
C GLY A 260 3.02 -31.38 -17.52
N THR A 261 1.84 -30.95 -17.07
CA THR A 261 0.56 -31.55 -17.47
C THR A 261 -0.03 -30.88 -18.72
N VAL A 262 -0.72 -31.65 -19.55
CA VAL A 262 -1.50 -31.09 -20.67
C VAL A 262 -2.73 -30.34 -20.17
N CYS A 263 -3.09 -29.26 -20.86
CA CYS A 263 -4.31 -28.52 -20.55
C CYS A 263 -5.53 -29.22 -21.16
N GLY A 264 -6.58 -29.48 -20.37
CA GLY A 264 -7.90 -29.87 -20.88
C GLY A 264 -7.93 -31.09 -21.84
N GLY A 265 -6.96 -32.01 -21.79
CA GLY A 265 -6.87 -33.18 -22.68
C GLY A 265 -5.84 -33.07 -23.82
N GLY A 266 -5.19 -31.92 -23.99
CA GLY A 266 -4.04 -31.70 -24.88
C GLY A 266 -4.38 -31.36 -26.34
N GLY A 267 -3.47 -30.64 -27.01
CA GLY A 267 -3.66 -30.12 -28.36
C GLY A 267 -4.11 -28.66 -28.35
N GLN A 268 -5.38 -28.39 -28.66
CA GLN A 268 -5.98 -27.06 -28.48
C GLN A 268 -7.14 -27.13 -27.49
N VAL A 269 -7.26 -26.10 -26.66
CA VAL A 269 -8.37 -25.91 -25.71
C VAL A 269 -8.97 -24.52 -25.91
N THR A 270 -10.16 -24.25 -25.36
CA THR A 270 -10.71 -22.90 -25.36
C THR A 270 -9.96 -22.00 -24.38
N LEU A 271 -9.94 -20.69 -24.64
CA LEU A 271 -9.42 -19.69 -23.72
C LEU A 271 -10.09 -19.80 -22.34
N ARG A 272 -11.39 -20.08 -22.32
CA ARG A 272 -12.16 -20.38 -21.10
C ARG A 272 -11.52 -21.49 -20.28
N GLU A 273 -11.27 -22.66 -20.89
CA GLU A 273 -10.69 -23.80 -20.20
C GLU A 273 -9.23 -23.54 -19.78
N ALA A 274 -8.45 -22.88 -20.64
CA ALA A 274 -7.07 -22.51 -20.35
C ALA A 274 -6.96 -21.53 -19.18
N PHE A 275 -7.84 -20.52 -19.12
CA PHE A 275 -7.90 -19.56 -18.02
C PHE A 275 -8.35 -20.23 -16.73
N ARG A 276 -9.43 -21.02 -16.80
CA ARG A 276 -9.97 -21.79 -15.68
C ARG A 276 -8.92 -22.67 -15.02
N ARG A 277 -8.10 -23.37 -15.81
CA ARG A 277 -6.99 -24.23 -15.34
C ARG A 277 -5.66 -23.52 -15.19
N SER A 278 -5.57 -22.25 -15.55
CA SER A 278 -4.33 -21.46 -15.52
C SER A 278 -3.18 -22.06 -16.35
N CYS A 279 -3.46 -22.61 -17.53
CA CYS A 279 -2.47 -23.28 -18.37
C CYS A 279 -1.48 -22.30 -19.01
N ASN A 280 -0.19 -22.39 -18.67
CA ASN A 280 0.84 -21.44 -19.09
C ASN A 280 1.04 -21.36 -20.61
N THR A 281 1.06 -22.51 -21.30
CA THR A 281 1.33 -22.58 -22.75
C THR A 281 0.31 -21.78 -23.56
N ALA A 282 -0.96 -21.79 -23.16
CA ALA A 282 -2.02 -20.96 -23.75
C ALA A 282 -1.71 -19.45 -23.69
N PHE A 283 -1.17 -18.94 -22.59
CA PHE A 283 -0.87 -17.50 -22.44
C PHE A 283 0.42 -17.09 -23.16
N VAL A 284 1.36 -18.03 -23.34
CA VAL A 284 2.50 -17.85 -24.25
C VAL A 284 2.00 -17.75 -25.70
N ASP A 285 1.07 -18.62 -26.11
CA ASP A 285 0.45 -18.59 -27.43
C ASP A 285 -0.30 -17.25 -27.68
N LEU A 286 -1.18 -16.83 -26.76
CA LEU A 286 -1.88 -15.55 -26.85
C LEU A 286 -0.93 -14.35 -26.97
N SER A 287 0.10 -14.29 -26.13
CA SER A 287 1.04 -13.16 -26.16
C SER A 287 1.87 -13.13 -27.45
N THR A 288 2.28 -14.29 -27.96
CA THR A 288 3.00 -14.37 -29.25
C THR A 288 2.10 -13.95 -30.42
N ARG A 289 0.79 -14.23 -30.35
CA ARG A 289 -0.18 -13.82 -31.38
C ARG A 289 -0.41 -12.31 -31.45
N HIS A 290 -0.45 -11.65 -30.29
CA HIS A 290 -0.85 -10.24 -30.19
C HIS A 290 0.32 -9.26 -30.02
N GLY A 291 1.50 -9.76 -29.68
CA GLY A 291 2.73 -8.98 -29.59
C GLY A 291 2.87 -8.12 -28.33
N ALA A 292 4.04 -7.52 -28.16
CA ALA A 292 4.42 -6.83 -26.93
C ALA A 292 3.69 -5.49 -26.73
N ASP A 293 3.30 -4.80 -27.81
CA ASP A 293 2.68 -3.47 -27.70
C ASP A 293 1.27 -3.56 -27.12
N ALA A 294 0.43 -4.47 -27.63
CA ALA A 294 -0.90 -4.72 -27.06
C ALA A 294 -0.82 -5.11 -25.57
N PHE A 295 0.20 -5.88 -25.20
CA PHE A 295 0.46 -6.27 -23.82
C PHE A 295 0.87 -5.08 -22.94
N ARG A 296 1.79 -4.22 -23.41
CA ARG A 296 2.23 -3.01 -22.69
C ARG A 296 1.08 -2.02 -22.52
N ASP A 297 0.34 -1.75 -23.60
CA ASP A 297 -0.78 -0.80 -23.60
C ASP A 297 -1.88 -1.24 -22.63
N THR A 298 -2.23 -2.53 -22.64
CA THR A 298 -3.22 -3.08 -21.71
C THR A 298 -2.73 -2.99 -20.27
N ALA A 299 -1.50 -3.42 -19.97
CA ALA A 299 -0.94 -3.35 -18.64
C ALA A 299 -0.89 -1.90 -18.11
N GLN A 300 -0.51 -0.94 -18.95
CA GLN A 300 -0.54 0.48 -18.62
C GLN A 300 -1.96 0.98 -18.34
N ALA A 301 -2.96 0.56 -19.13
CA ALA A 301 -4.36 0.94 -18.92
C ALA A 301 -4.89 0.46 -17.54
N PHE A 302 -4.39 -0.68 -17.05
CA PHE A 302 -4.63 -1.17 -15.69
C PHE A 302 -3.77 -0.50 -14.60
N GLY A 303 -2.89 0.44 -14.95
CA GLY A 303 -2.07 1.23 -14.04
C GLY A 303 -0.66 0.68 -13.78
N VAL A 304 -0.24 -0.39 -14.46
CA VAL A 304 1.13 -0.93 -14.29
C VAL A 304 2.13 0.08 -14.87
N GLY A 305 3.09 0.51 -14.06
CA GLY A 305 4.06 1.54 -14.40
C GLY A 305 3.69 2.94 -13.92
N GLU A 306 2.46 3.16 -13.44
CA GLU A 306 2.03 4.44 -12.89
C GLU A 306 2.37 4.55 -11.40
N GLY A 307 2.70 5.77 -10.96
CA GLY A 307 2.85 6.10 -9.55
C GLY A 307 1.49 6.35 -8.88
N ILE A 308 1.43 6.16 -7.56
CA ILE A 308 0.27 6.50 -6.74
C ILE A 308 0.77 7.43 -5.62
N ASP A 309 0.71 8.73 -5.87
CA ASP A 309 1.34 9.73 -4.99
C ASP A 309 0.46 10.13 -3.80
N ASP A 310 -0.87 10.13 -3.98
CA ASP A 310 -1.82 10.68 -3.00
C ASP A 310 -2.39 9.64 -2.01
N LEU A 311 -1.82 8.43 -1.97
CA LEU A 311 -2.28 7.38 -1.05
C LEU A 311 -2.02 7.73 0.42
N GLY A 312 -1.05 8.62 0.69
CA GLY A 312 -0.57 8.94 2.04
C GLY A 312 0.49 7.95 2.56
N LEU A 313 0.90 6.98 1.75
CA LEU A 313 2.00 6.06 2.03
C LEU A 313 2.94 5.99 0.82
N PRO A 314 4.23 5.69 0.99
CA PRO A 314 5.11 5.41 -0.14
C PRO A 314 4.60 4.21 -0.94
N VAL A 315 4.49 4.38 -2.26
CA VAL A 315 4.12 3.31 -3.19
C VAL A 315 5.25 3.13 -4.19
N THR A 316 5.79 1.92 -4.26
CA THR A 316 6.75 1.52 -5.28
C THR A 316 5.96 1.24 -6.57
N PRO A 317 6.24 1.95 -7.70
CA PRO A 317 5.56 1.68 -8.95
C PRO A 317 5.79 0.23 -9.40
N SER A 318 4.70 -0.44 -9.78
CA SER A 318 4.78 -1.76 -10.41
C SER A 318 5.34 -1.63 -11.82
N ARG A 319 5.92 -2.71 -12.38
CA ARG A 319 6.61 -2.64 -13.68
C ARG A 319 6.45 -3.91 -14.51
N LEU A 320 6.65 -3.77 -15.81
CA LEU A 320 6.73 -4.89 -16.77
C LEU A 320 8.17 -5.30 -17.12
N GLY A 321 9.12 -4.38 -16.94
CA GLY A 321 10.45 -4.46 -17.57
C GLY A 321 10.44 -4.01 -19.02
N GLU A 322 11.58 -4.20 -19.70
CA GLU A 322 11.78 -3.68 -21.08
C GLU A 322 11.11 -4.56 -22.15
N ILE A 323 10.95 -5.86 -21.90
CA ILE A 323 10.42 -6.86 -22.86
C ILE A 323 11.15 -6.73 -24.23
N PRO A 324 12.45 -7.03 -24.29
CA PRO A 324 13.28 -6.75 -25.48
C PRO A 324 13.02 -7.70 -26.66
N ASP A 325 12.40 -8.85 -26.42
CA ASP A 325 12.16 -9.89 -27.42
C ASP A 325 10.92 -10.74 -27.10
N ASP A 326 10.52 -11.59 -28.05
CA ASP A 326 9.33 -12.45 -27.94
C ASP A 326 9.45 -13.52 -26.83
N ALA A 327 10.68 -13.94 -26.48
CA ALA A 327 10.89 -14.89 -25.38
C ALA A 327 10.65 -14.21 -24.02
N ALA A 328 11.12 -12.97 -23.86
CA ALA A 328 10.81 -12.13 -22.71
C ALA A 328 9.30 -11.85 -22.63
N LEU A 329 8.64 -11.55 -23.76
CA LEU A 329 7.18 -11.37 -23.81
C LEU A 329 6.45 -12.61 -23.33
N ALA A 330 6.81 -13.79 -23.83
CA ALA A 330 6.19 -15.05 -23.44
C ALA A 330 6.31 -15.33 -21.93
N GLN A 331 7.45 -15.00 -21.31
CA GLN A 331 7.63 -15.12 -19.86
C GLN A 331 6.83 -14.03 -19.10
N SER A 332 6.85 -12.79 -19.57
CA SER A 332 6.09 -11.69 -18.98
C SER A 332 4.57 -11.92 -19.03
N ALA A 333 4.08 -12.57 -20.08
CA ALA A 333 2.66 -12.89 -20.27
C ALA A 333 2.07 -13.84 -19.22
N ILE A 334 2.93 -14.55 -18.48
CA ILE A 334 2.54 -15.37 -17.33
C ILE A 334 2.99 -14.74 -15.99
N GLY A 335 3.37 -13.46 -16.00
CA GLY A 335 3.76 -12.71 -14.80
C GLY A 335 5.14 -13.02 -14.26
N GLN A 336 6.05 -13.55 -15.10
CA GLN A 336 7.45 -13.82 -14.75
C GLN A 336 8.38 -12.79 -15.43
N ARG A 337 9.67 -13.13 -15.57
CA ARG A 337 10.72 -12.26 -16.12
C ARG A 337 10.93 -11.03 -15.24
N ASP A 338 10.59 -9.86 -15.76
CA ASP A 338 10.84 -8.56 -15.12
C ASP A 338 9.54 -7.93 -14.58
N VAL A 339 8.41 -8.61 -14.77
CA VAL A 339 7.10 -8.18 -14.27
C VAL A 339 7.11 -8.26 -12.75
N ALA A 340 6.87 -7.14 -12.09
CA ALA A 340 6.86 -7.04 -10.64
C ALA A 340 5.75 -6.10 -10.17
N LEU A 341 4.82 -6.61 -9.37
CA LEU A 341 3.63 -5.89 -8.92
C LEU A 341 3.62 -5.75 -7.41
N THR A 342 3.13 -4.61 -6.92
CA THR A 342 2.73 -4.50 -5.53
C THR A 342 1.38 -5.21 -5.32
N PRO A 343 1.11 -5.70 -4.11
CA PRO A 343 -0.21 -6.21 -3.72
C PRO A 343 -1.33 -5.20 -3.95
N LEU A 344 -1.08 -3.90 -3.70
CA LEU A 344 -2.01 -2.83 -4.04
C LEU A 344 -2.32 -2.80 -5.55
N GLN A 345 -1.31 -2.84 -6.41
CA GLN A 345 -1.52 -2.85 -7.87
C GLN A 345 -2.33 -4.08 -8.31
N ASN A 346 -2.06 -5.25 -7.73
CA ASN A 346 -2.80 -6.47 -8.06
C ASN A 346 -4.28 -6.39 -7.59
N ALA A 347 -4.54 -5.73 -6.45
CA ALA A 347 -5.90 -5.43 -6.00
C ALA A 347 -6.60 -4.43 -6.94
N VAL A 348 -5.88 -3.42 -7.44
CA VAL A 348 -6.40 -2.47 -8.45
C VAL A 348 -6.79 -3.19 -9.74
N ILE A 349 -6.05 -4.21 -10.17
CA ILE A 349 -6.42 -5.03 -11.34
C ILE A 349 -7.76 -5.73 -11.12
N ALA A 350 -7.93 -6.43 -10.00
CA ALA A 350 -9.19 -7.08 -9.66
C ALA A 350 -10.35 -6.08 -9.51
N ALA A 351 -10.12 -4.97 -8.81
CA ALA A 351 -11.10 -3.90 -8.62
C ALA A 351 -11.54 -3.27 -9.95
N THR A 352 -10.61 -3.11 -10.90
CA THR A 352 -10.91 -2.55 -12.22
C THR A 352 -11.83 -3.48 -13.02
N VAL A 353 -11.60 -4.80 -12.98
CA VAL A 353 -12.51 -5.78 -13.60
C VAL A 353 -13.88 -5.74 -12.92
N ALA A 354 -13.92 -5.76 -11.59
CA ALA A 354 -15.13 -5.70 -10.80
C ALA A 354 -15.97 -4.43 -11.07
N ASN A 355 -15.31 -3.31 -11.33
CA ASN A 355 -15.93 -2.02 -11.64
C ASN A 355 -16.19 -1.81 -13.15
N GLY A 356 -16.46 -2.89 -13.88
CA GLY A 356 -16.85 -2.82 -15.30
C GLY A 356 -15.76 -2.20 -16.20
N GLY A 357 -14.49 -2.44 -15.88
CA GLY A 357 -13.33 -1.95 -16.61
C GLY A 357 -12.89 -0.53 -16.25
N VAL A 358 -13.57 0.12 -15.29
CA VAL A 358 -13.21 1.46 -14.81
C VAL A 358 -12.22 1.35 -13.65
N ARG A 359 -11.06 2.00 -13.80
CA ARG A 359 -10.03 2.07 -12.76
C ARG A 359 -10.24 3.31 -11.89
N MET A 360 -10.43 3.09 -10.60
CA MET A 360 -10.48 4.14 -9.58
C MET A 360 -9.09 4.38 -8.98
N GLU A 361 -8.79 5.62 -8.61
CA GLU A 361 -7.58 5.93 -7.85
C GLU A 361 -7.72 5.46 -6.40
N PRO A 362 -6.82 4.60 -5.90
CA PRO A 362 -6.91 4.12 -4.54
C PRO A 362 -6.56 5.22 -3.54
N HIS A 363 -7.33 5.33 -2.46
CA HIS A 363 -7.08 6.29 -1.39
C HIS A 363 -7.35 5.69 -0.01
N LEU A 364 -6.50 6.05 0.96
CA LEU A 364 -6.60 5.61 2.36
C LEU A 364 -7.31 6.62 3.27
N ILE A 365 -7.36 7.89 2.88
CA ILE A 365 -7.92 8.96 3.70
C ILE A 365 -9.34 9.23 3.21
N SER A 366 -10.32 9.08 4.09
CA SER A 366 -11.73 9.35 3.78
C SER A 366 -12.06 10.84 4.00
N LYS A 367 -11.70 11.37 5.17
CA LYS A 367 -11.94 12.78 5.50
C LYS A 367 -10.98 13.32 6.55
N ILE A 368 -10.89 14.65 6.59
CA ILE A 368 -10.17 15.42 7.60
C ILE A 368 -11.22 16.19 8.41
N THR A 369 -11.15 16.09 9.73
CA THR A 369 -12.04 16.80 10.64
C THR A 369 -11.27 17.71 11.59
N GLY A 370 -11.89 18.78 12.06
CA GLY A 370 -11.30 19.62 13.11
C GLY A 370 -11.28 18.90 14.45
N SER A 371 -10.63 19.50 15.44
CA SER A 371 -10.65 19.01 16.83
C SER A 371 -12.06 18.94 17.43
N ASN A 372 -13.02 19.70 16.87
CA ASN A 372 -14.45 19.68 17.20
C ASN A 372 -15.26 18.65 16.38
N LEU A 373 -14.60 17.80 15.58
CA LEU A 373 -15.19 16.82 14.66
C LEU A 373 -15.96 17.42 13.47
N GLU A 374 -15.94 18.74 13.26
CA GLU A 374 -16.49 19.33 12.04
C GLU A 374 -15.66 18.91 10.82
N THR A 375 -16.34 18.53 9.73
CA THR A 375 -15.64 18.10 8.50
C THR A 375 -15.00 19.30 7.81
N LEU A 376 -13.69 19.24 7.66
CA LEU A 376 -12.89 20.26 6.98
C LEU A 376 -12.69 19.91 5.50
N ARG A 377 -12.44 18.62 5.22
CA ARG A 377 -12.25 18.09 3.87
C ARG A 377 -12.77 16.67 3.77
N THR A 378 -13.55 16.38 2.73
CA THR A 378 -13.88 15.00 2.33
C THR A 378 -13.08 14.68 1.07
N ILE A 379 -12.38 13.56 1.08
CA ILE A 379 -11.70 13.06 -0.11
C ILE A 379 -12.76 12.46 -1.03
N LYS A 380 -12.74 12.89 -2.30
CA LYS A 380 -13.67 12.38 -3.31
C LYS A 380 -12.97 11.31 -4.12
N SER A 381 -13.68 10.22 -4.40
CA SER A 381 -13.27 9.21 -5.35
C SER A 381 -12.95 9.83 -6.69
N ASN A 382 -11.83 9.42 -7.29
CA ASN A 382 -11.42 9.86 -8.61
C ASN A 382 -11.29 8.67 -9.57
N GLN A 383 -11.78 8.85 -10.79
CA GLN A 383 -11.64 7.87 -11.86
C GLN A 383 -10.30 8.11 -12.57
N ALA A 384 -9.34 7.20 -12.40
CA ALA A 384 -8.05 7.26 -13.09
C ALA A 384 -8.22 7.07 -14.60
N GLY A 385 -9.15 6.20 -14.99
CA GLY A 385 -9.46 5.95 -16.40
C GLY A 385 -10.34 4.72 -16.62
N ARG A 386 -10.40 4.29 -17.87
CA ARG A 386 -11.02 3.02 -18.29
C ARG A 386 -9.92 2.14 -18.85
N ALA A 387 -9.70 0.98 -18.23
CA ALA A 387 -8.69 0.02 -18.65
C ALA A 387 -9.18 -0.84 -19.82
N VAL A 388 -10.44 -1.27 -19.76
CA VAL A 388 -11.13 -2.06 -20.78
C VAL A 388 -12.59 -1.65 -20.89
N ASP A 389 -13.23 -1.99 -22.00
CA ASP A 389 -14.67 -1.82 -22.15
C ASP A 389 -15.46 -2.75 -21.22
N GLN A 390 -16.68 -2.32 -20.87
CA GLN A 390 -17.54 -3.06 -19.95
C GLN A 390 -17.78 -4.51 -20.41
N ASN A 391 -17.98 -4.75 -21.71
CA ASN A 391 -18.17 -6.10 -22.25
C ASN A 391 -16.93 -7.00 -22.07
N ILE A 392 -15.72 -6.42 -22.07
CA ILE A 392 -14.48 -7.18 -21.81
C ILE A 392 -14.34 -7.44 -20.31
N ALA A 393 -14.69 -6.48 -19.46
CA ALA A 393 -14.74 -6.68 -18.01
C ALA A 393 -15.76 -7.78 -17.60
N GLU A 394 -16.92 -7.84 -18.25
CA GLU A 394 -17.91 -8.90 -18.05
C GLU A 394 -17.37 -10.28 -18.46
N GLN A 395 -16.71 -10.39 -19.61
CA GLN A 395 -16.04 -11.63 -20.03
C GLN A 395 -14.94 -12.06 -19.06
N LEU A 396 -14.10 -11.13 -18.59
CA LEU A 396 -13.09 -11.41 -17.56
C LEU A 396 -13.72 -11.87 -16.26
N THR A 397 -14.84 -11.27 -15.85
CA THR A 397 -15.60 -11.65 -14.66
C THR A 397 -16.06 -13.10 -14.77
N ASP A 398 -16.66 -13.50 -15.89
CA ASP A 398 -17.10 -14.89 -16.11
C ASP A 398 -15.94 -15.88 -16.07
N LEU A 399 -14.81 -15.55 -16.73
CA LEU A 399 -13.60 -16.37 -16.70
C LEU A 399 -13.03 -16.52 -15.27
N MET A 400 -13.03 -15.44 -14.50
CA MET A 400 -12.57 -15.42 -13.11
C MET A 400 -13.51 -16.19 -12.16
N LYS A 401 -14.82 -16.20 -12.40
CA LYS A 401 -15.78 -17.03 -11.65
C LYS A 401 -15.52 -18.52 -11.89
N GLU A 402 -15.29 -18.92 -13.14
CA GLU A 402 -14.98 -20.31 -13.46
C GLU A 402 -13.64 -20.75 -12.84
N ALA A 403 -12.64 -19.88 -12.85
CA ALA A 403 -11.35 -20.13 -12.20
C ALA A 403 -11.49 -20.28 -10.67
N GLU A 404 -12.31 -19.46 -10.02
CA GLU A 404 -12.61 -19.55 -8.58
C GLU A 404 -13.28 -20.89 -8.23
N GLN A 405 -14.31 -21.29 -8.99
CA GLN A 405 -14.98 -22.57 -8.81
C GLN A 405 -14.02 -23.75 -9.00
N HIS A 406 -13.11 -23.66 -9.97
CA HIS A 406 -12.07 -24.68 -10.16
C HIS A 406 -11.11 -24.76 -8.98
N ALA A 407 -10.82 -23.63 -8.33
CA ALA A 407 -10.02 -23.53 -7.12
C ALA A 407 -10.81 -23.87 -5.83
N GLY A 408 -12.00 -24.47 -5.95
CA GLY A 408 -12.83 -24.91 -4.82
C GLY A 408 -13.57 -23.78 -4.10
N GLY A 409 -13.76 -22.65 -4.78
CA GLY A 409 -14.46 -21.48 -4.26
C GLY A 409 -15.96 -21.45 -4.53
N GLU A 410 -16.58 -20.35 -4.12
CA GLU A 410 -18.01 -20.09 -4.27
C GLU A 410 -18.33 -19.31 -5.56
N ALA A 411 -19.57 -19.42 -6.07
CA ALA A 411 -19.96 -18.80 -7.34
C ALA A 411 -20.15 -17.27 -7.28
N THR A 412 -20.20 -16.71 -6.06
CA THR A 412 -20.32 -15.27 -5.79
C THR A 412 -18.95 -14.57 -5.81
N ILE A 413 -17.86 -15.31 -5.96
CA ILE A 413 -16.51 -14.77 -6.04
C ILE A 413 -15.96 -15.02 -7.44
N ALA A 414 -15.33 -14.00 -8.01
CA ALA A 414 -14.54 -14.09 -9.22
C ALA A 414 -13.07 -13.94 -8.84
N SER A 415 -12.20 -14.89 -9.23
CA SER A 415 -10.80 -14.86 -8.83
C SER A 415 -9.79 -15.31 -9.87
N LYS A 416 -8.53 -15.02 -9.57
CA LYS A 416 -7.39 -15.69 -10.18
C LYS A 416 -6.35 -16.02 -9.11
N THR A 417 -6.01 -17.29 -9.01
CA THR A 417 -4.87 -17.77 -8.21
C THR A 417 -3.55 -17.59 -8.97
N GLY A 418 -2.47 -17.38 -8.22
CA GLY A 418 -1.12 -17.28 -8.75
C GLY A 418 -0.12 -18.06 -7.92
N THR A 419 0.85 -18.64 -8.62
CA THR A 419 2.11 -19.15 -8.05
C THR A 419 3.22 -18.49 -8.86
N ALA A 420 4.19 -17.88 -8.19
CA ALA A 420 5.26 -17.13 -8.83
C ALA A 420 6.62 -17.57 -8.30
N GLU A 421 7.50 -18.03 -9.20
CA GLU A 421 8.88 -18.32 -8.86
C GLU A 421 9.68 -17.01 -8.70
N HIS A 422 10.70 -17.00 -7.84
CA HIS A 422 11.51 -15.80 -7.60
C HIS A 422 12.96 -16.15 -7.24
N GLY A 423 13.85 -15.14 -7.29
CA GLY A 423 15.27 -15.33 -6.96
C GLY A 423 16.06 -16.02 -8.07
N GLU A 424 17.38 -16.18 -7.84
CA GLU A 424 18.32 -16.72 -8.83
C GLU A 424 18.11 -18.22 -9.10
N ASP A 425 17.66 -18.97 -8.08
CA ASP A 425 17.36 -20.41 -8.17
C ASP A 425 15.84 -20.66 -8.15
N SER A 426 15.13 -20.00 -9.07
CA SER A 426 13.67 -19.85 -9.04
C SER A 426 12.92 -21.19 -8.97
N ARG A 427 13.43 -22.22 -9.65
CA ARG A 427 12.84 -23.57 -9.68
C ARG A 427 12.99 -24.36 -8.38
N ASN A 428 13.94 -23.98 -7.52
CA ASN A 428 14.19 -24.64 -6.23
C ASN A 428 13.91 -23.71 -5.03
N SER A 429 13.46 -22.48 -5.27
CA SER A 429 12.95 -21.54 -4.26
C SER A 429 11.47 -21.77 -4.00
N ASN A 430 11.00 -21.59 -2.75
CA ASN A 430 9.58 -21.72 -2.46
C ASN A 430 8.82 -20.60 -3.19
N PRO A 431 7.81 -20.89 -4.01
CA PRO A 431 7.16 -19.84 -4.80
C PRO A 431 6.32 -18.90 -3.93
N HIS A 432 6.10 -17.68 -4.41
CA HIS A 432 5.08 -16.79 -3.83
C HIS A 432 3.67 -17.28 -4.20
N ALA A 433 2.77 -17.29 -3.22
CA ALA A 433 1.37 -17.63 -3.40
C ALA A 433 0.54 -16.36 -3.51
N TRP A 434 -0.16 -16.20 -4.63
CA TRP A 434 -0.99 -15.05 -4.94
C TRP A 434 -2.46 -15.44 -5.07
N TYR A 435 -3.33 -14.52 -4.70
CA TYR A 435 -4.75 -14.59 -4.99
C TYR A 435 -5.29 -13.19 -5.20
N ILE A 436 -5.93 -12.94 -6.35
CA ILE A 436 -6.75 -11.75 -6.54
C ILE A 436 -8.18 -12.16 -6.78
N ALA A 437 -9.12 -11.41 -6.21
CA ALA A 437 -10.53 -11.74 -6.32
C ALA A 437 -11.42 -10.52 -6.07
N PHE A 438 -12.69 -10.66 -6.40
CA PHE A 438 -13.74 -9.73 -6.01
C PHE A 438 -15.06 -10.47 -5.81
N SER A 439 -15.95 -9.88 -5.00
CA SER A 439 -17.32 -10.36 -4.86
C SER A 439 -18.18 -9.82 -6.01
N THR A 440 -19.07 -10.67 -6.54
CA THR A 440 -20.09 -10.24 -7.52
C THR A 440 -21.36 -9.72 -6.84
N GLU A 441 -21.47 -9.85 -5.52
CA GLU A 441 -22.65 -9.45 -4.74
C GLU A 441 -22.36 -8.28 -3.78
N ALA A 442 -21.08 -7.92 -3.60
CA ALA A 442 -20.64 -6.84 -2.74
C ALA A 442 -19.51 -6.03 -3.38
N ASP A 443 -19.39 -4.77 -2.95
CA ASP A 443 -18.42 -3.83 -3.50
C ASP A 443 -17.06 -4.00 -2.80
N VAL A 444 -16.40 -5.13 -3.08
CA VAL A 444 -15.07 -5.48 -2.55
C VAL A 444 -14.23 -6.26 -3.55
N ALA A 445 -12.97 -5.85 -3.70
CA ALA A 445 -11.91 -6.59 -4.38
C ALA A 445 -10.71 -6.77 -3.46
N VAL A 446 -9.98 -7.87 -3.58
CA VAL A 446 -8.84 -8.21 -2.74
C VAL A 446 -7.65 -8.66 -3.56
N ALA A 447 -6.45 -8.42 -3.02
CA ALA A 447 -5.24 -9.13 -3.40
C ALA A 447 -4.53 -9.65 -2.15
N VAL A 448 -4.08 -10.89 -2.22
CA VAL A 448 -3.32 -11.57 -1.18
C VAL A 448 -2.01 -12.03 -1.76
N LEU A 449 -0.93 -11.70 -1.07
CA LEU A 449 0.41 -12.21 -1.29
C LEU A 449 0.86 -12.93 -0.04
N VAL A 450 1.30 -14.18 -0.19
CA VAL A 450 2.08 -14.92 0.81
C VAL A 450 3.43 -15.25 0.21
N GLU A 451 4.50 -14.74 0.80
CA GLU A 451 5.87 -14.92 0.36
C GLU A 451 6.38 -16.32 0.71
N ASN A 452 7.31 -16.83 -0.12
CA ASN A 452 8.04 -18.08 0.10
C ASN A 452 7.17 -19.30 0.45
N GLY A 453 5.97 -19.37 -0.13
CA GLY A 453 5.06 -20.51 -0.04
C GLY A 453 4.38 -20.70 1.32
N GLY A 454 4.57 -19.78 2.26
CA GLY A 454 4.09 -19.91 3.64
C GLY A 454 4.50 -21.27 4.23
N ASN A 455 3.54 -21.97 4.85
CA ASN A 455 3.78 -23.27 5.48
C ASN A 455 3.82 -24.44 4.50
N ALA A 456 3.43 -24.23 3.24
CA ALA A 456 3.43 -25.26 2.20
C ALA A 456 4.77 -25.37 1.45
N GLY A 457 5.67 -24.41 1.62
CA GLY A 457 6.99 -24.41 0.99
C GLY A 457 6.90 -24.54 -0.53
N GLN A 458 7.57 -25.53 -1.10
CA GLN A 458 7.58 -25.80 -2.54
C GLN A 458 6.22 -26.21 -3.12
N ASP A 459 5.36 -26.86 -2.33
CA ASP A 459 4.03 -27.30 -2.78
C ASP A 459 2.99 -26.18 -2.72
N ALA A 460 3.41 -24.96 -2.38
CA ALA A 460 2.53 -23.82 -2.23
C ALA A 460 1.88 -23.43 -3.56
N THR A 461 0.57 -23.26 -3.51
CA THR A 461 -0.19 -22.67 -4.61
C THR A 461 -1.02 -21.51 -4.11
N GLY A 462 -1.30 -20.54 -4.98
CA GLY A 462 -2.26 -19.48 -4.69
C GLY A 462 -3.62 -20.01 -4.21
N GLY A 463 -4.05 -21.18 -4.71
CA GLY A 463 -5.31 -21.80 -4.32
C GLY A 463 -5.32 -22.43 -2.92
N SER A 464 -4.18 -22.99 -2.48
CA SER A 464 -4.09 -23.66 -1.16
C SER A 464 -3.72 -22.70 -0.03
N VAL A 465 -2.95 -21.64 -0.32
CA VAL A 465 -2.39 -20.74 0.70
C VAL A 465 -3.09 -19.37 0.69
N ALA A 466 -3.14 -18.70 -0.46
CA ALA A 466 -3.61 -17.30 -0.55
C ALA A 466 -5.14 -17.17 -0.69
N ALA A 467 -5.80 -18.11 -1.39
CA ALA A 467 -7.24 -18.05 -1.63
C ALA A 467 -8.10 -18.12 -0.36
N PRO A 468 -7.83 -18.99 0.63
CA PRO A 468 -8.60 -19.00 1.88
C PRO A 468 -8.56 -17.66 2.63
N ILE A 469 -7.41 -16.99 2.61
CA ILE A 469 -7.22 -15.66 3.22
C ILE A 469 -8.09 -14.64 2.49
N GLY A 470 -8.03 -14.60 1.16
CA GLY A 470 -8.81 -13.65 0.35
C GLY A 470 -10.31 -13.83 0.53
N ARG A 471 -10.79 -15.08 0.56
CA ARG A 471 -12.20 -15.41 0.83
C ARG A 471 -12.65 -14.93 2.21
N ALA A 472 -11.84 -15.16 3.25
CA ALA A 472 -12.15 -14.69 4.59
C ALA A 472 -12.29 -13.16 4.65
N VAL A 473 -11.43 -12.43 3.94
CA VAL A 473 -11.47 -10.96 3.87
C VAL A 473 -12.66 -10.45 3.06
N ILE A 474 -13.01 -11.10 1.94
CA ILE A 474 -14.25 -10.80 1.20
C ILE A 474 -15.47 -11.00 2.10
N HIS A 475 -15.57 -12.13 2.80
CA HIS A 475 -16.69 -12.39 3.70
C HIS A 475 -16.78 -11.38 4.86
N ALA A 476 -15.65 -10.92 5.40
CA ALA A 476 -15.64 -9.86 6.40
C ALA A 476 -16.17 -8.53 5.83
N ALA A 477 -15.75 -8.16 4.62
CA ALA A 477 -16.22 -6.94 3.96
C ALA A 477 -17.72 -7.00 3.57
N GLU A 478 -18.22 -8.19 3.18
CA GLU A 478 -19.64 -8.41 2.91
C GLU A 478 -20.54 -8.24 4.14
N GLN A 479 -20.02 -8.51 5.34
CA GLN A 479 -20.76 -8.31 6.58
C GLN A 479 -20.91 -6.83 6.94
N GLU A 480 -19.94 -5.98 6.58
CA GLU A 480 -19.98 -4.53 6.81
C GLU A 480 -20.95 -3.79 5.86
N GLN A 481 -21.38 -4.43 4.76
CA GLN A 481 -22.29 -3.85 3.78
C GLN A 481 -23.77 -4.20 4.02
N LYS A 482 -24.06 -5.09 4.98
CA LYS A 482 -25.42 -5.49 5.39
C LYS A 482 -25.88 -4.67 6.58
#